data_AF-A0A9D7ZJR4-F1
#
_entry.id   AF-A0A9D7ZJR4-F1
#
_cell.length_a   1.000
_cell.length_b   1.000
_cell.length_c   1.000
_cell.angle_alpha   90.00
_cell.angle_beta   90.00
_cell.angle_gamma   90.00
#
_symmetry.space_group_name_H-M   'P 1'
#
loop_
_entity.id
_entity.type
_entity.pdbx_description
1 polymer ?
#
loop_
_entity_poly.entity_id
_entity_poly.type
_entity_poly.pdbx_seq_one_letter_code
_entity_poly.pdbx_strand_id
1 'polypeptide(L)'
;MLSGKKCFSSKFNLQVITEGSNRIAQWDNSYREVNLQLVDAIGRTIWSSFNLKVNTTKLPELIPGNYILCVHDKDGNRGKILVQIN
;
A
#
# COMPACT_ATOMS: atom_id res chain seq x y z
N MET A 1 -6.91 13.36 -17.98
CA MET A 1 -5.95 12.23 -18.04
C MET A 1 -5.12 12.22 -16.77
N LEU A 2 -5.37 11.31 -15.83
CA LEU A 2 -4.45 11.02 -14.73
C LEU A 2 -4.29 9.50 -14.68
N SER A 3 -3.34 9.00 -15.46
CA SER A 3 -2.91 7.60 -15.42
C SER A 3 -2.10 7.40 -14.13
N GLY A 4 -2.81 7.23 -13.02
CA GLY A 4 -2.21 6.77 -11.76
C GLY A 4 -1.69 5.36 -12.00
N LYS A 5 -0.37 5.20 -12.08
CA LYS A 5 0.29 3.90 -12.22
C LYS A 5 -0.18 2.99 -11.08
N LYS A 6 -1.12 2.08 -11.39
CA LYS A 6 -1.54 1.03 -10.47
C LYS A 6 -0.42 0.01 -10.42
N CYS A 7 0.26 -0.08 -9.28
CA CYS A 7 1.22 -1.13 -9.02
C CYS A 7 0.52 -2.26 -8.27
N PHE A 8 0.76 -3.51 -8.66
CA PHE A 8 -0.08 -4.65 -8.26
C PHE A 8 0.74 -5.80 -7.67
N SER A 9 0.23 -6.43 -6.60
CA SER A 9 0.75 -7.68 -6.03
C SER A 9 -0.36 -8.74 -6.02
N SER A 10 -0.15 -9.83 -6.76
CA SER A 10 -1.18 -10.84 -7.09
C SER A 10 -1.83 -11.54 -5.91
N LYS A 11 -1.08 -11.79 -4.83
CA LYS A 11 -1.63 -12.52 -3.67
C LYS A 11 -2.67 -11.73 -2.88
N PHE A 12 -2.45 -10.43 -2.73
CA PHE A 12 -3.31 -9.54 -1.94
C PHE A 12 -4.23 -8.70 -2.82
N ASN A 13 -4.13 -8.82 -4.14
CA ASN A 13 -4.66 -7.86 -5.10
C ASN A 13 -4.33 -6.40 -4.68
N LEU A 14 -3.15 -6.21 -4.08
CA LEU A 14 -2.77 -4.93 -3.47
C LEU A 14 -2.56 -3.90 -4.57
N GLN A 15 -3.21 -2.76 -4.47
CA GLN A 15 -3.07 -1.63 -5.38
C GLN A 15 -3.07 -0.30 -4.63
N VAL A 16 -2.48 0.74 -5.25
CA VAL A 16 -2.66 2.13 -4.83
C VAL A 16 -3.53 2.86 -5.85
N ILE A 17 -4.57 3.51 -5.35
CA ILE A 17 -5.48 4.36 -6.11
C ILE A 17 -5.21 5.82 -5.75
N THR A 18 -5.35 6.70 -6.73
CA THR A 18 -5.27 8.15 -6.55
C THR A 18 -6.67 8.75 -6.61
N GLU A 19 -7.08 9.41 -5.53
CA GLU A 19 -8.36 10.14 -5.44
C GLU A 19 -8.09 11.60 -5.08
N GLY A 20 -8.05 12.46 -6.10
CA GLY A 20 -7.57 13.84 -5.94
C GLY A 20 -6.10 13.87 -5.48
N SER A 21 -5.83 14.54 -4.37
CA SER A 21 -4.51 14.54 -3.72
C SER A 21 -4.25 13.29 -2.87
N ASN A 22 -5.28 12.50 -2.56
CA ASN A 22 -5.13 11.33 -1.69
C ASN A 22 -4.53 10.13 -2.45
N ARG A 23 -3.86 9.28 -1.68
CA ARG A 23 -3.44 7.94 -2.10
C ARG A 23 -4.11 6.93 -1.18
N ILE A 24 -4.77 5.94 -1.78
CA ILE A 24 -5.51 4.91 -1.06
C ILE A 24 -4.88 3.57 -1.39
N ALA A 25 -4.41 2.86 -0.36
CA ALA A 25 -4.05 1.46 -0.48
C ALA A 25 -5.34 0.63 -0.44
N GLN A 26 -5.49 -0.31 -1.37
CA GLN A 26 -6.60 -1.25 -1.43
C GLN A 26 -6.07 -2.68 -1.59
N TRP A 27 -6.66 -3.64 -0.91
CA TRP A 27 -6.34 -5.06 -0.98
C TRP A 27 -7.62 -5.90 -0.91
N ASP A 28 -7.51 -7.19 -1.21
CA ASP A 28 -8.60 -8.14 -1.05
C ASP A 28 -8.86 -8.45 0.44
N ASN A 29 -10.13 -8.43 0.85
CA ASN A 29 -10.57 -8.66 2.23
C ASN A 29 -10.75 -10.15 2.57
N SER A 30 -10.31 -11.06 1.70
CA SER A 30 -10.26 -12.49 2.01
C SER A 30 -9.36 -12.80 3.21
N TYR A 31 -8.47 -11.86 3.57
CA TYR A 31 -7.64 -11.91 4.77
C TYR A 31 -8.36 -11.25 5.96
N ARG A 32 -8.52 -11.98 7.06
CA ARG A 32 -9.21 -11.51 8.28
C ARG A 32 -8.61 -10.23 8.87
N GLU A 33 -7.30 -10.07 8.70
CA GLU A 33 -6.51 -9.01 9.29
C GLU A 33 -5.20 -8.83 8.52
N VAL A 34 -4.85 -7.59 8.16
CA VAL A 34 -3.59 -7.26 7.50
C VAL A 34 -2.84 -6.13 8.21
N ASN A 35 -1.53 -6.13 8.00
CA ASN A 35 -0.62 -5.08 8.41
C ASN A 35 0.01 -4.45 7.16
N LEU A 36 0.13 -3.13 7.17
CA LEU A 36 0.76 -2.37 6.11
C LEU A 36 2.00 -1.65 6.63
N GLN A 37 3.03 -1.61 5.80
CA GLN A 37 4.22 -0.79 6.01
C GLN A 37 4.57 -0.08 4.72
N LEU A 38 4.80 1.24 4.82
CA LEU A 38 5.30 2.03 3.72
C LEU A 38 6.76 2.37 3.99
N VAL A 39 7.61 2.02 3.03
CA VAL A 39 9.07 2.10 3.13
C VAL A 39 9.57 3.06 2.05
N ASP A 40 10.52 3.94 2.39
CA ASP A 40 11.16 4.83 1.42
C ASP A 40 12.22 4.10 0.57
N ALA A 41 12.80 4.81 -0.41
CA ALA A 41 13.80 4.25 -1.33
C ALA A 41 15.07 3.70 -0.66
N ILE A 42 15.37 4.12 0.58
CA ILE A 42 16.54 3.65 1.32
C ILE A 42 16.19 2.63 2.41
N GLY A 43 14.95 2.12 2.42
CA GLY A 43 14.54 1.04 3.31
C GLY A 43 14.01 1.50 4.67
N ARG A 44 13.78 2.81 4.89
CA ARG A 44 13.21 3.30 6.16
C ARG A 44 11.70 3.21 6.14
N THR A 45 11.12 2.62 7.18
CA THR A 45 9.67 2.67 7.41
C THR A 45 9.25 4.10 7.75
N ILE A 46 8.44 4.70 6.89
CA ILE A 46 7.90 6.05 7.10
C ILE A 46 6.48 6.04 7.65
N TRP A 47 5.77 4.92 7.49
CA TRP A 47 4.42 4.74 7.99
C TRP A 47 4.10 3.26 8.18
N SER A 48 3.23 2.97 9.14
CA SER A 48 2.72 1.63 9.38
C SER A 48 1.29 1.68 9.90
N SER A 49 0.53 0.64 9.60
CA SER A 49 -0.79 0.42 10.17
C SER A 49 -0.99 -1.06 10.41
N PHE A 50 -1.53 -1.40 11.57
CA PHE A 50 -1.60 -2.77 12.06
C PHE A 50 -3.03 -3.19 12.32
N ASN A 51 -3.27 -4.49 12.23
CA ASN A 51 -4.52 -5.15 12.56
C ASN A 51 -5.72 -4.59 11.79
N LEU A 52 -5.51 -4.25 10.50
CA LEU A 52 -6.55 -3.70 9.64
C LEU A 52 -7.54 -4.80 9.25
N LYS A 53 -8.81 -4.60 9.64
CA LYS A 53 -9.96 -5.46 9.31
C LYS A 53 -10.86 -4.86 8.22
N VAL A 54 -10.26 -3.96 7.45
CA VAL A 54 -10.86 -3.28 6.30
C VAL A 54 -10.10 -3.71 5.04
N ASN A 55 -10.55 -3.26 3.88
CA ASN A 55 -9.93 -3.54 2.59
C ASN A 55 -9.25 -2.33 1.95
N THR A 56 -9.32 -1.17 2.61
CA THR A 56 -8.69 0.07 2.15
C THR A 56 -8.17 0.90 3.32
N THR A 57 -7.15 1.69 3.07
CA THR A 57 -6.72 2.74 4.00
C THR A 57 -6.03 3.87 3.24
N LYS A 58 -6.15 5.09 3.77
CA LYS A 58 -5.46 6.26 3.22
C LYS A 58 -3.99 6.21 3.62
N LEU A 59 -3.10 6.37 2.65
CA LEU A 59 -1.68 6.55 2.87
C LEU A 59 -1.39 7.97 3.39
N PRO A 60 -0.30 8.18 4.14
CA PRO A 60 0.14 9.54 4.49
C PRO A 60 0.39 10.37 3.24
N GLU A 61 0.47 11.69 3.39
CA GLU A 61 0.93 12.56 2.31
C GLU A 61 2.38 12.22 1.97
N LEU A 62 2.63 11.97 0.69
CA LEU A 62 3.94 11.56 0.18
C LEU A 62 4.49 12.66 -0.71
N ILE A 63 5.79 12.93 -0.54
CA ILE A 63 6.54 13.77 -1.48
C ILE A 63 6.85 12.98 -2.76
N PRO A 64 7.16 13.65 -3.88
CA PRO A 64 7.60 12.97 -5.09
C PRO A 64 8.78 12.03 -4.82
N GLY A 65 8.69 10.81 -5.33
CA GLY A 65 9.65 9.75 -5.03
C GLY A 65 9.12 8.33 -5.22
N ASN A 66 9.99 7.36 -4.90
CA ASN A 66 9.68 5.95 -4.95
C ASN A 66 9.53 5.40 -3.53
N TYR A 67 8.46 4.66 -3.31
CA TYR A 67 8.17 3.98 -2.04
C TYR A 67 7.81 2.51 -2.29
N ILE A 68 7.92 1.69 -1.26
CA ILE A 68 7.45 0.30 -1.29
C ILE A 68 6.34 0.17 -0.26
N LEU A 69 5.14 -0.19 -0.70
CA LEU A 69 4.05 -0.58 0.19
C LEU A 69 4.09 -2.09 0.36
N CYS A 70 4.35 -2.53 1.58
CA CYS A 70 4.31 -3.93 2.00
C CYS A 70 3.00 -4.22 2.70
N VAL A 71 2.40 -5.36 2.39
CA VAL A 71 1.25 -5.94 3.09
C VAL A 71 1.65 -7.31 3.63
N HIS A 72 1.22 -7.63 4.84
CA HIS A 72 1.29 -8.99 5.34
C HIS A 72 0.07 -9.32 6.21
N ASP A 73 -0.33 -10.58 6.21
CA ASP A 73 -1.37 -11.06 7.11
C ASP A 73 -0.78 -11.78 8.32
N LYS A 74 -1.67 -12.15 9.24
CA LYS A 74 -1.34 -12.93 10.45
C LYS A 74 -0.83 -14.35 10.15
N ASP A 75 -1.10 -14.86 8.95
CA ASP A 75 -0.75 -16.22 8.53
C ASP A 75 0.62 -16.25 7.82
N GLY A 76 1.34 -15.11 7.82
CA GLY A 76 2.69 -14.97 7.29
C GLY A 76 2.75 -14.71 5.78
N ASN A 77 1.61 -14.55 5.11
CA ASN A 77 1.56 -14.18 3.71
C ASN A 77 2.04 -12.74 3.55
N ARG A 78 2.80 -12.46 2.48
CA ARG A 78 3.35 -11.13 2.21
C ARG A 78 3.14 -10.73 0.75
N GLY A 79 2.93 -9.44 0.52
CA GLY A 79 2.86 -8.81 -0.78
C GLY A 79 3.53 -7.45 -0.74
N LYS A 80 3.99 -6.96 -1.88
CA LYS A 80 4.53 -5.60 -1.98
C LYS A 80 4.32 -4.99 -3.35
N ILE A 81 4.19 -3.67 -3.39
CA ILE A 81 4.12 -2.91 -4.63
C ILE A 81 5.01 -1.67 -4.55
N LEU A 82 5.59 -1.29 -5.68
CA LEU A 82 6.24 0.01 -5.83
C LEU A 82 5.16 1.08 -5.88
N VAL A 83 5.33 2.19 -5.17
CA VAL A 83 4.44 3.35 -5.25
C VAL A 83 5.27 4.52 -5.76
N GLN A 84 4.95 4.98 -6.97
CA GLN A 84 5.63 6.12 -7.58
C GLN A 84 4.76 7.37 -7.41
N ILE A 85 5.33 8.39 -6.79
CA ILE A 85 4.72 9.70 -6.63
C ILE A 85 5.46 10.65 -7.56
N ASN A 86 4.73 11.23 -8.51
CA ASN A 86 5.22 12.25 -9.45
C ASN A 86 4.85 13.65 -8.95
#